data_AF-A0A952ZWG0-F1
#
_entry.id   AF-A0A952ZWG0-F1
#
_cell.length_a   1.000
_cell.length_b   1.000
_cell.length_c   1.000
_cell.angle_alpha   90.00
_cell.angle_beta   90.00
_cell.angle_gamma   90.00
#
_symmetry.space_group_name_H-M   'P 1'
#
loop_
_entity.id
_entity.type
_entity.pdbx_description
1 polymer ?
#
loop_
_entity_poly.entity_id
_entity_poly.type
_entity_poly.pdbx_seq_one_letter_code
_entity_poly.pdbx_strand_id
1 'polypeptide(L)'
;MLRLALIVLLLAADLAAAELRVRIEPRWGERALPVPSAEIATPSGQLVRVTRLAALLSDFQLLRPDGSVVRLEGQYGFIDAASGRLEVALSNVPAGDYRGLQVRVGVPETVNHADPGIWPPGHALNPTTNGLHWSWSGGYVFLALEGYWRNADAADAAGFSYHLAKEPQLMTVRFLSEFTVAAATRIDLALNVAPLFRDRRIAASDGTDSTHSADHDALANALARSTERAFFWLEAAAETASRAHGAAGEVGAHLADATVRAGTPFAFTVPAGFPQPALPADNPLTEEGVELGRRLFFDRRLSRNGEQSCASCHDPRAAFSDRVALSRGSEGDLGRRNAMPLFNLAWHPAYAWDGTKRTIREQALAAMTNPIEMNARMADVVAELGDDPRVREDFAAAFGSAEVSGERLGKALEQFLLTLVSNRSKFDATLAGRAKFTPQEQRGFELFVTEYDPARGRTGADCFHCHGGVLFSDFAAKNNGLDLVAADAGAQNATGRADDRGRFKTPSLRNVELTAPYMHDGRFQTLEEVVAHYDHGVQRAANLDPNLAKHPKAGLALNADDQAALVAFLKTLTDREYARPPRPRADEFAARD
;
A
#
# COMPACT_ATOMS: atom_id res chain seq x y z
N MET A 1 -20.24 6.94 -75.85
CA MET A 1 -19.16 7.61 -75.10
C MET A 1 -19.19 7.10 -73.68
N LEU A 2 -18.07 6.49 -73.29
CA LEU A 2 -17.81 5.76 -72.04
C LEU A 2 -17.92 6.72 -70.83
N ARG A 3 -18.74 6.41 -69.82
CA ARG A 3 -18.65 7.06 -68.49
C ARG A 3 -18.09 6.06 -67.50
N LEU A 4 -16.79 6.21 -67.23
CA LEU A 4 -16.06 5.56 -66.14
C LEU A 4 -16.56 6.20 -64.83
N ALA A 5 -17.20 5.42 -63.96
CA ALA A 5 -17.42 5.81 -62.57
C ALA A 5 -16.22 5.33 -61.76
N LEU A 6 -15.36 6.27 -61.37
CA LEU A 6 -14.22 6.03 -60.49
C LEU A 6 -14.76 5.90 -59.06
N ILE A 7 -14.83 4.68 -58.54
CA ILE A 7 -15.03 4.44 -57.11
C ILE A 7 -13.71 4.77 -56.42
N VAL A 8 -13.67 5.90 -55.70
CA VAL A 8 -12.59 6.21 -54.77
C VAL A 8 -12.80 5.33 -53.54
N LEU A 9 -12.07 4.22 -53.48
CA LEU A 9 -11.94 3.41 -52.27
C LEU A 9 -11.05 4.20 -51.30
N LEU A 10 -11.65 4.87 -50.32
CA LEU A 10 -10.94 5.39 -49.16
C LEU A 10 -10.42 4.20 -48.35
N LEU A 11 -9.16 3.83 -48.57
CA LEU A 11 -8.40 2.99 -47.67
C LEU A 11 -8.22 3.77 -46.35
N ALA A 12 -9.15 3.59 -45.41
CA ALA A 12 -8.82 3.78 -44.01
C ALA A 12 -7.81 2.68 -43.68
N ALA A 13 -6.52 3.02 -43.73
CA ALA A 13 -5.51 2.18 -43.11
C ALA A 13 -5.85 2.11 -41.63
N ASP A 14 -6.20 0.92 -41.15
CA ASP A 14 -6.18 0.62 -39.72
C ASP A 14 -4.75 0.89 -39.25
N LEU A 15 -4.54 2.09 -38.71
CA LEU A 15 -3.32 2.44 -37.98
C LEU A 15 -3.29 1.51 -36.78
N ALA A 16 -2.48 0.46 -36.86
CA ALA A 16 -2.27 -0.45 -35.75
C ALA A 16 -1.92 0.38 -34.51
N ALA A 17 -2.72 0.25 -33.45
CA ALA A 17 -2.44 0.82 -32.16
C ALA A 17 -1.07 0.33 -31.68
N ALA A 18 -0.12 1.24 -31.50
CA ALA A 18 1.19 0.93 -30.95
C ALA A 18 1.17 1.06 -29.43
N GLU A 19 2.05 0.31 -28.76
CA GLU A 19 2.38 0.50 -27.35
C GLU A 19 3.51 1.54 -27.24
N LEU A 20 3.36 2.49 -26.32
CA LEU A 20 4.40 3.44 -25.96
C LEU A 20 4.75 3.28 -24.49
N ARG A 21 6.00 2.93 -24.19
CA ARG A 21 6.51 2.87 -22.82
C ARG A 21 7.27 4.15 -22.49
N VAL A 22 6.89 4.82 -21.41
CA VAL A 22 7.59 6.01 -20.91
C VAL A 22 8.30 5.64 -19.62
N ARG A 23 9.63 5.59 -19.66
CA ARG A 23 10.47 5.35 -18.50
C ARG A 23 10.99 6.67 -17.94
N ILE A 24 10.87 6.86 -16.63
CA ILE A 24 11.37 8.03 -15.90
C ILE A 24 12.47 7.59 -14.94
N GLU A 25 13.71 7.89 -15.28
CA GLU A 25 14.88 7.58 -14.49
C GLU A 25 15.18 8.72 -13.47
N PRO A 26 15.17 8.43 -12.16
CA PRO A 26 15.64 9.39 -11.17
C PRO A 26 17.13 9.70 -11.36
N ARG A 27 17.51 10.97 -11.30
CA ARG A 27 18.90 11.41 -11.44
C ARG A 27 19.32 12.47 -10.43
N TRP A 28 20.62 12.56 -10.20
CA TRP A 28 21.29 13.69 -9.56
C TRP A 28 22.27 14.32 -10.54
N GLY A 29 21.87 15.43 -11.16
CA GLY A 29 22.54 15.94 -12.35
C GLY A 29 22.42 14.93 -13.49
N GLU A 30 23.55 14.51 -14.04
CA GLU A 30 23.59 13.52 -15.14
C GLU A 30 23.64 12.06 -14.64
N ARG A 31 23.87 11.84 -13.34
CA ARG A 31 24.06 10.49 -12.77
C ARG A 31 22.73 9.88 -12.36
N ALA A 32 22.54 8.59 -12.65
CA ALA A 32 21.44 7.80 -12.09
C ALA A 32 21.43 7.89 -10.56
N LEU A 33 20.23 8.00 -9.98
CA LEU A 33 19.99 8.09 -8.55
C LEU A 33 19.23 6.84 -8.08
N PRO A 34 19.92 5.83 -7.52
CA PRO A 34 19.26 4.74 -6.81
C PRO A 34 18.43 5.28 -5.65
N VAL A 35 17.26 4.67 -5.38
CA VAL A 35 16.43 4.98 -4.22
C VAL A 35 16.17 3.68 -3.45
N PRO A 36 16.52 3.58 -2.15
CA PRO A 36 17.20 4.60 -1.35
C PRO A 36 18.61 4.96 -1.87
N SER A 37 18.98 6.24 -1.79
CA SER A 37 20.29 6.71 -2.26
C SER A 37 21.38 6.54 -1.20
N ALA A 38 22.63 6.69 -1.63
CA ALA A 38 23.73 7.06 -0.73
C ALA A 38 23.58 8.53 -0.29
N GLU A 39 24.43 9.01 0.63
CA GLU A 39 24.51 10.44 0.92
C GLU A 39 25.10 11.21 -0.27
N ILE A 40 24.51 12.37 -0.57
CA ILE A 40 24.86 13.21 -1.71
C ILE A 40 25.02 14.64 -1.23
N ALA A 41 26.09 15.31 -1.65
CA ALA A 41 26.30 16.72 -1.36
C ALA A 41 25.38 17.60 -2.20
N THR A 42 24.65 18.48 -1.52
CA THR A 42 23.87 19.57 -2.10
C THR A 42 24.78 20.77 -2.40
N PRO A 43 24.37 21.69 -3.30
CA PRO A 43 25.10 22.93 -3.53
C PRO A 43 25.29 23.81 -2.28
N SER A 44 24.45 23.65 -1.27
CA SER A 44 24.55 24.39 0.00
C SER A 44 25.57 23.78 0.99
N GLY A 45 26.22 22.67 0.62
CA GLY A 45 27.17 21.95 1.46
C GLY A 45 26.53 20.96 2.44
N GLN A 46 25.21 20.80 2.42
CA GLN A 46 24.50 19.77 3.20
C GLN A 46 24.57 18.42 2.49
N LEU A 47 24.50 17.35 3.26
CA LEU A 47 24.39 15.98 2.75
C LEU A 47 22.92 15.56 2.82
N VAL A 48 22.42 14.97 1.73
CA VAL A 48 21.06 14.44 1.64
C VAL A 48 21.07 12.98 1.22
N ARG A 49 20.10 12.22 1.72
CA ARG A 49 19.83 10.83 1.34
C ARG A 49 18.35 10.71 1.01
N VAL A 50 18.01 10.36 -0.23
CA VAL A 50 16.63 10.17 -0.68
C VAL A 50 16.20 8.74 -0.38
N THR A 51 15.08 8.55 0.33
CA THR A 51 14.53 7.23 0.66
C THR A 51 13.23 6.92 -0.05
N ARG A 52 12.50 7.96 -0.50
CA ARG A 52 11.29 7.81 -1.32
C ARG A 52 11.30 8.84 -2.44
N LEU A 53 10.99 8.39 -3.65
CA LEU A 53 10.64 9.25 -4.78
C LEU A 53 9.54 8.55 -5.57
N ALA A 54 8.34 9.10 -5.51
CA ALA A 54 7.17 8.54 -6.16
C ALA A 54 6.32 9.66 -6.78
N ALA A 55 5.67 9.41 -7.91
CA ALA A 55 4.83 10.41 -8.56
C ALA A 55 3.71 9.78 -9.39
N LEU A 56 2.59 10.49 -9.48
CA LEU A 56 1.50 10.19 -10.39
C LEU A 56 1.67 11.00 -11.68
N LEU A 57 1.29 10.40 -12.80
CA LEU A 57 1.33 11.04 -14.10
C LEU A 57 -0.02 10.97 -14.78
N SER A 58 -0.40 12.01 -15.51
CA SER A 58 -1.63 12.07 -16.28
C SER A 58 -1.48 12.94 -17.52
N ASP A 59 -2.55 13.02 -18.32
CA ASP A 59 -2.64 13.92 -19.48
C ASP A 59 -1.45 13.78 -20.44
N PHE A 60 -1.18 12.54 -20.85
CA PHE A 60 -0.15 12.23 -21.84
C PHE A 60 -0.57 12.76 -23.21
N GLN A 61 0.23 13.67 -23.77
CA GLN A 61 -0.04 14.31 -25.06
C GLN A 61 1.16 14.19 -25.99
N LEU A 62 0.96 13.64 -27.18
CA LEU A 62 1.98 13.56 -28.22
C LEU A 62 1.81 14.72 -29.19
N LEU A 63 2.89 15.42 -29.47
CA LEU A 63 2.90 16.64 -30.29
C LEU A 63 3.34 16.27 -31.70
N ARG A 64 2.52 16.55 -32.72
CA ARG A 64 2.87 16.27 -34.12
C ARG A 64 3.66 17.41 -34.78
N PRO A 65 4.45 17.12 -35.82
CA PRO A 65 5.15 18.13 -36.62
C PRO A 65 4.23 19.24 -37.16
N ASP A 66 2.99 18.89 -37.55
CA ASP A 66 1.97 19.80 -38.07
C ASP A 66 1.30 20.70 -37.02
N GLY A 67 1.69 20.56 -35.75
CA GLY A 67 1.13 21.31 -34.62
C GLY A 67 -0.12 20.70 -33.99
N SER A 68 -0.68 19.63 -34.57
CA SER A 68 -1.77 18.87 -33.94
C SER A 68 -1.28 18.10 -32.70
N VAL A 69 -2.21 17.80 -31.79
CA VAL A 69 -1.91 17.10 -30.53
C VAL A 69 -2.75 15.84 -30.45
N VAL A 70 -2.11 14.71 -30.17
CA VAL A 70 -2.78 13.45 -29.80
C VAL A 70 -2.88 13.39 -28.30
N ARG A 71 -4.10 13.32 -27.76
CA ARG A 71 -4.34 13.13 -26.33
C ARG A 71 -4.61 11.66 -26.06
N LEU A 72 -3.87 11.09 -25.12
CA LEU A 72 -4.06 9.73 -24.65
C LEU A 72 -4.97 9.76 -23.42
N GLU A 73 -6.25 10.02 -23.66
CA GLU A 73 -7.24 10.23 -22.60
C GLU A 73 -7.42 9.00 -21.70
N GLY A 74 -7.64 9.23 -20.41
CA GLY A 74 -7.89 8.18 -19.42
C GLY A 74 -6.68 7.32 -19.05
N GLN A 75 -5.49 7.64 -19.53
CA GLN A 75 -4.26 6.91 -19.20
C GLN A 75 -3.48 7.61 -18.09
N TYR A 76 -3.08 6.83 -17.08
CA TYR A 76 -2.41 7.32 -15.88
C TYR A 76 -1.14 6.52 -15.62
N GLY A 77 -0.11 7.22 -15.15
CA GLY A 77 1.16 6.63 -14.73
C GLY A 77 1.33 6.71 -13.22
N PHE A 78 2.07 5.77 -12.66
CA PHE A 78 2.60 5.88 -11.30
C PHE A 78 4.05 5.39 -11.33
N ILE A 79 4.96 6.23 -10.87
CA ILE A 79 6.36 5.86 -10.68
C ILE A 79 6.66 5.74 -9.20
N ASP A 80 7.45 4.74 -8.84
CA ASP A 80 8.03 4.55 -7.51
C ASP A 80 9.45 4.02 -7.65
N ALA A 81 10.40 4.91 -7.39
CA ALA A 81 11.82 4.60 -7.52
C ALA A 81 12.30 3.55 -6.52
N ALA A 82 11.67 3.44 -5.35
CA ALA A 82 12.10 2.51 -4.31
C ALA A 82 11.77 1.05 -4.65
N SER A 83 10.65 0.81 -5.35
CA SER A 83 10.30 -0.51 -5.89
C SER A 83 10.88 -0.79 -7.28
N GLY A 84 11.45 0.23 -7.94
CA GLY A 84 11.93 0.13 -9.31
C GLY A 84 10.84 0.27 -10.37
N ARG A 85 9.60 0.64 -9.98
CA ARG A 85 8.51 0.96 -10.91
C ARG A 85 8.79 2.29 -11.58
N LEU A 86 9.58 2.28 -12.64
CA LEU A 86 10.03 3.50 -13.33
C LEU A 86 9.37 3.69 -14.71
N GLU A 87 8.48 2.79 -15.11
CA GLU A 87 7.92 2.77 -16.45
C GLU A 87 6.39 2.83 -16.45
N VAL A 88 5.85 3.53 -17.44
CA VAL A 88 4.42 3.66 -17.70
C VAL A 88 4.13 3.17 -19.10
N ALA A 89 3.31 2.12 -19.21
CA ALA A 89 2.83 1.63 -20.49
C ALA A 89 1.59 2.43 -20.92
N LEU A 90 1.63 2.96 -22.13
CA LEU A 90 0.55 3.69 -22.77
C LEU A 90 0.07 2.89 -23.99
N SER A 91 -1.24 2.73 -24.09
CA SER A 91 -1.90 1.94 -25.13
C SER A 91 -2.59 2.84 -26.15
N ASN A 92 -3.00 2.26 -27.29
CA ASN A 92 -3.75 2.96 -28.33
C ASN A 92 -3.02 4.21 -28.87
N VAL A 93 -1.70 4.14 -28.96
CA VAL A 93 -0.89 5.24 -29.49
C VAL A 93 -0.89 5.17 -31.03
N PRO A 94 -1.36 6.20 -31.75
CA PRO A 94 -1.33 6.20 -33.20
C PRO A 94 0.11 6.12 -33.72
N ALA A 95 0.35 5.28 -34.73
CA ALA A 95 1.63 5.30 -35.42
C ALA A 95 1.85 6.66 -36.12
N GLY A 96 3.09 7.13 -36.15
CA GLY A 96 3.48 8.37 -36.81
C GLY A 96 4.69 9.05 -36.19
N ASP A 97 5.05 10.19 -36.79
CA ASP A 97 6.14 11.04 -36.32
C ASP A 97 5.62 12.09 -35.33
N TYR A 98 6.41 12.29 -34.28
CA TYR A 98 6.13 13.22 -33.20
C TYR A 98 7.34 14.11 -32.96
N ARG A 99 7.09 15.37 -32.62
CA ARG A 99 8.10 16.38 -32.27
C ARG A 99 8.23 16.61 -30.77
N GLY A 100 7.50 15.84 -29.96
CA GLY A 100 7.53 15.98 -28.51
C GLY A 100 6.43 15.24 -27.77
N LEU A 101 6.59 15.21 -26.46
CA LEU A 101 5.69 14.62 -25.48
C LEU A 101 5.41 15.66 -24.39
N GLN A 102 4.16 15.78 -23.96
CA GLN A 102 3.77 16.52 -22.77
C GLN A 102 3.10 15.56 -21.80
N VAL A 103 3.38 15.72 -20.52
CA VAL A 103 2.82 14.93 -19.41
C VAL A 103 2.58 15.85 -18.23
N ARG A 104 1.56 15.57 -17.43
CA ARG A 104 1.38 16.22 -16.14
C ARG A 104 1.89 15.32 -15.02
N VAL A 105 2.60 15.92 -14.06
CA VAL A 105 2.89 15.28 -12.77
C VAL A 105 1.76 15.67 -11.81
N GLY A 106 0.98 14.68 -11.42
CA GLY A 106 -0.29 14.83 -10.71
C GLY A 106 -1.49 14.37 -11.52
N VAL A 107 -2.68 14.50 -10.92
CA VAL A 107 -3.96 14.13 -11.52
C VAL A 107 -4.87 15.35 -11.65
N PRO A 108 -5.77 15.39 -12.65
CA PRO A 108 -6.73 16.48 -12.79
C PRO A 108 -7.71 16.51 -11.60
N GLU A 109 -8.22 17.68 -11.26
CA GLU A 109 -9.14 17.92 -10.13
C GLU A 109 -10.30 16.93 -10.07
N THR A 110 -10.93 16.63 -11.22
CA THR A 110 -12.05 15.68 -11.31
C THR A 110 -11.69 14.27 -10.88
N VAL A 111 -10.44 13.86 -11.06
CA VAL A 111 -9.92 12.56 -10.62
C VAL A 111 -9.38 12.65 -9.21
N ASN A 112 -8.78 13.79 -8.86
CA ASN A 112 -8.21 14.05 -7.55
C ASN A 112 -9.23 13.82 -6.44
N HIS A 113 -10.46 14.30 -6.64
CA HIS A 113 -11.55 14.20 -5.65
C HIS A 113 -12.58 13.10 -5.98
N ALA A 114 -12.28 12.22 -6.94
CA ALA A 114 -13.16 11.09 -7.27
C ALA A 114 -13.04 9.95 -6.25
N ASP A 115 -14.00 9.02 -6.28
CA ASP A 115 -13.92 7.79 -5.51
C ASP A 115 -12.72 6.95 -5.98
N PRO A 116 -11.68 6.73 -5.15
CA PRO A 116 -10.53 5.91 -5.54
C PRO A 116 -10.88 4.42 -5.68
N GLY A 117 -12.05 4.01 -5.17
CA GLY A 117 -12.59 2.65 -5.24
C GLY A 117 -13.06 2.21 -6.63
N ILE A 118 -13.05 3.11 -7.61
CA ILE A 118 -13.39 2.77 -9.00
C ILE A 118 -12.22 2.11 -9.76
N TRP A 119 -10.99 2.31 -9.27
CA TRP A 119 -9.79 1.86 -9.98
C TRP A 119 -9.52 0.39 -9.71
N PRO A 120 -9.34 -0.44 -10.76
CA PRO A 120 -9.07 -1.87 -10.57
C PRO A 120 -7.71 -2.09 -9.91
N PRO A 121 -7.46 -3.28 -9.34
CA PRO A 121 -6.16 -3.61 -8.77
C PRO A 121 -5.03 -3.47 -9.79
N GLY A 122 -3.88 -2.94 -9.36
CA GLY A 122 -2.72 -2.69 -10.24
C GLY A 122 -2.81 -1.41 -11.08
N HIS A 123 -3.98 -0.77 -11.14
CA HIS A 123 -4.12 0.54 -11.80
C HIS A 123 -3.29 1.60 -11.07
N ALA A 124 -2.68 2.54 -11.82
CA ALA A 124 -1.81 3.58 -11.27
C ALA A 124 -2.48 4.45 -10.19
N LEU A 125 -3.81 4.61 -10.26
CA LEU A 125 -4.58 5.41 -9.32
C LEU A 125 -5.23 4.59 -8.20
N ASN A 126 -5.08 3.27 -8.17
CA ASN A 126 -5.56 2.47 -7.05
C ASN A 126 -4.68 2.73 -5.81
N PRO A 127 -5.25 3.18 -4.67
CA PRO A 127 -4.50 3.44 -3.43
C PRO A 127 -3.63 2.30 -2.91
N THR A 128 -4.04 1.03 -3.08
CA THR A 128 -3.21 -0.12 -2.66
C THR A 128 -2.01 -0.34 -3.57
N THR A 129 -2.04 0.24 -4.78
CA THR A 129 -0.96 0.19 -5.75
C THR A 129 0.01 1.36 -5.56
N ASN A 130 -0.49 2.58 -5.37
CA ASN A 130 0.37 3.77 -5.35
C ASN A 130 0.80 4.27 -3.97
N GLY A 131 0.01 4.05 -2.91
CA GLY A 131 0.29 4.60 -1.58
C GLY A 131 0.38 6.14 -1.55
N LEU A 132 -0.31 6.83 -2.47
CA LEU A 132 -0.30 8.29 -2.65
C LEU A 132 -1.69 8.92 -2.52
N HIS A 133 -2.72 8.21 -2.02
CA HIS A 133 -4.07 8.76 -1.86
C HIS A 133 -4.40 9.09 -0.40
N TRP A 134 -4.81 10.33 -0.13
CA TRP A 134 -5.11 10.79 1.23
C TRP A 134 -6.51 10.49 1.74
N SER A 135 -7.39 9.90 0.92
CA SER A 135 -8.75 9.42 1.25
C SER A 135 -9.66 10.41 2.00
N TRP A 136 -9.43 10.70 3.28
CA TRP A 136 -10.24 11.63 4.08
C TRP A 136 -9.91 13.11 3.90
N SER A 137 -8.67 13.46 3.57
CA SER A 137 -8.30 14.85 3.26
C SER A 137 -8.68 15.25 1.83
N GLY A 138 -9.18 14.28 1.05
CA GLY A 138 -9.37 14.38 -0.39
C GLY A 138 -8.04 14.39 -1.14
N GLY A 139 -8.01 13.79 -2.33
CA GLY A 139 -6.89 13.98 -3.22
C GLY A 139 -5.77 12.95 -3.15
N TYR A 140 -4.90 13.08 -4.16
CA TYR A 140 -3.66 12.36 -4.29
C TYR A 140 -2.46 13.29 -4.05
N VAL A 141 -1.40 12.70 -3.51
CA VAL A 141 -0.04 13.21 -3.64
C VAL A 141 0.42 13.03 -5.07
N PHE A 142 0.73 14.14 -5.72
CA PHE A 142 1.19 14.17 -7.10
C PHE A 142 2.66 13.75 -7.19
N LEU A 143 3.47 14.17 -6.21
CA LEU A 143 4.86 13.75 -6.05
C LEU A 143 5.24 13.70 -4.57
N ALA A 144 5.82 12.58 -4.14
CA ALA A 144 6.38 12.40 -2.80
C ALA A 144 7.92 12.27 -2.89
N LEU A 145 8.64 13.11 -2.15
CA LEU A 145 10.09 13.08 -2.00
C LEU A 145 10.43 13.12 -0.50
N GLU A 146 10.99 12.03 0.02
CA GLU A 146 11.31 11.89 1.44
C GLU A 146 12.76 11.43 1.62
N GLY A 147 13.34 11.74 2.78
CA GLY A 147 14.71 11.37 3.05
C GLY A 147 15.30 11.96 4.31
N TYR A 148 16.62 11.91 4.40
CA TYR A 148 17.40 12.48 5.48
C TYR A 148 18.32 13.56 4.97
N TRP A 149 18.67 14.47 5.87
CA TRP A 149 19.69 15.47 5.63
C TRP A 149 20.53 15.72 6.89
N ARG A 150 21.75 16.21 6.69
CA ARG A 150 22.60 16.75 7.76
C ARG A 150 23.56 17.80 7.21
N ASN A 151 24.02 18.69 8.07
CA ASN A 151 25.21 19.48 7.73
C ASN A 151 26.43 18.53 7.63
N ALA A 152 27.39 18.83 6.77
CA ALA A 152 28.53 17.95 6.51
C ALA A 152 29.34 17.61 7.78
N ASP A 153 29.40 18.54 8.73
CA ASP A 153 30.07 18.45 10.03
C ASP A 153 29.18 17.85 11.15
N ALA A 154 27.88 17.71 10.92
CA ALA A 154 26.95 17.13 11.89
C ALA A 154 26.97 15.60 11.83
N ALA A 155 27.02 14.95 13.00
CA ALA A 155 26.91 13.50 13.13
C ALA A 155 25.45 13.01 12.98
N ASP A 156 24.49 13.79 13.49
CA ASP A 156 23.09 13.42 13.46
C ASP A 156 22.40 13.90 12.18
N ALA A 157 21.57 13.03 11.61
CA ALA A 157 20.67 13.37 10.52
C ALA A 157 19.25 13.68 11.01
N ALA A 158 18.56 14.56 10.30
CA ALA A 158 17.14 14.83 10.46
C ALA A 158 16.37 14.40 9.20
N GLY A 159 15.08 14.13 9.35
CA GLY A 159 14.20 13.80 8.22
C GLY A 159 13.74 15.05 7.46
N PHE A 160 13.30 14.84 6.22
CA PHE A 160 12.48 15.80 5.46
C PHE A 160 11.39 15.03 4.69
N SER A 161 10.29 15.71 4.38
CA SER A 161 9.16 15.13 3.64
C SER A 161 8.49 16.18 2.77
N TYR A 162 8.54 16.00 1.45
CA TYR A 162 7.95 16.91 0.47
C TYR A 162 6.88 16.20 -0.34
N HIS A 163 5.61 16.49 -0.03
CA HIS A 163 4.45 15.98 -0.75
C HIS A 163 3.80 17.14 -1.51
N LEU A 164 3.98 17.12 -2.83
CA LEU A 164 3.31 18.05 -3.74
C LEU A 164 1.96 17.46 -4.11
N ALA A 165 0.89 18.22 -3.90
CA ALA A 165 -0.48 17.76 -4.05
C ALA A 165 -1.43 18.95 -4.26
N LYS A 166 -2.70 18.68 -4.53
CA LYS A 166 -3.73 19.67 -4.87
C LYS A 166 -3.46 20.43 -6.18
N GLU A 167 -4.51 21.04 -6.69
CA GLU A 167 -4.58 21.67 -8.00
C GLU A 167 -3.49 22.71 -8.26
N PRO A 168 -3.10 23.59 -7.30
CA PRO A 168 -2.03 24.56 -7.54
C PRO A 168 -0.64 23.95 -7.79
N GLN A 169 -0.43 22.69 -7.41
CA GLN A 169 0.81 21.95 -7.63
C GLN A 169 0.69 20.93 -8.78
N LEU A 170 -0.35 20.99 -9.61
CA LEU A 170 -0.40 20.20 -10.84
C LEU A 170 0.64 20.73 -11.84
N MET A 171 1.69 19.94 -12.07
CA MET A 171 2.87 20.35 -12.81
C MET A 171 2.80 19.88 -14.27
N THR A 172 3.14 20.73 -15.23
CA THR A 172 3.18 20.36 -16.66
C THR A 172 4.61 20.27 -17.16
N VAL A 173 4.97 19.12 -17.72
CA VAL A 173 6.29 18.84 -18.25
C VAL A 173 6.18 18.63 -19.76
N ARG A 174 7.02 19.31 -20.53
CA ARG A 174 7.03 19.23 -22.00
C ARG A 174 8.43 18.94 -22.52
N PHE A 175 8.53 17.92 -23.35
CA PHE A 175 9.73 17.49 -24.05
C PHE A 175 9.59 17.82 -25.54
N LEU A 176 10.57 18.50 -26.12
CA LEU A 176 10.64 18.80 -27.55
C LEU A 176 11.81 18.02 -28.16
N SER A 177 11.53 16.79 -28.56
CA SER A 177 12.47 15.88 -29.22
C SER A 177 11.71 15.11 -30.28
N GLU A 178 12.32 14.90 -31.44
CA GLU A 178 11.70 14.17 -32.54
C GLU A 178 11.83 12.66 -32.32
N PHE A 179 10.73 11.93 -32.49
CA PHE A 179 10.69 10.47 -32.43
C PHE A 179 9.54 9.92 -33.28
N THR A 180 9.67 8.66 -33.69
CA THR A 180 8.66 7.95 -34.48
C THR A 180 8.09 6.80 -33.65
N VAL A 181 6.77 6.67 -33.66
CA VAL A 181 6.08 5.47 -33.16
C VAL A 181 5.65 4.65 -34.37
N ALA A 182 6.38 3.58 -34.66
CA ALA A 182 6.03 2.64 -35.75
C ALA A 182 5.61 1.26 -35.23
N ALA A 183 6.03 0.92 -34.01
CA ALA A 183 5.74 -0.31 -33.28
C ALA A 183 5.88 -0.01 -31.76
N ALA A 184 5.99 -1.04 -30.92
CA ALA A 184 6.37 -0.87 -29.52
C ALA A 184 7.60 0.04 -29.40
N THR A 185 7.44 1.17 -28.73
CA THR A 185 8.47 2.22 -28.65
C THR A 185 8.67 2.58 -27.19
N ARG A 186 9.94 2.76 -26.79
CA ARG A 186 10.28 3.25 -25.46
C ARG A 186 10.83 4.67 -25.54
N ILE A 187 10.37 5.53 -24.64
CA ILE A 187 10.92 6.86 -24.38
C ILE A 187 11.54 6.84 -22.99
N ASP A 188 12.81 7.21 -22.91
CA ASP A 188 13.54 7.38 -21.66
C ASP A 188 13.63 8.87 -21.32
N LEU A 189 13.10 9.23 -20.15
CA LEU A 189 13.14 10.55 -19.55
C LEU A 189 13.93 10.50 -18.25
N ALA A 190 14.55 11.60 -17.86
CA ALA A 190 15.16 11.74 -16.55
C ALA A 190 14.36 12.71 -15.68
N LEU A 191 14.28 12.42 -14.37
CA LEU A 191 13.87 13.35 -13.32
C LEU A 191 15.09 13.73 -12.47
N ASN A 192 15.66 14.90 -12.72
CA ASN A 192 16.80 15.42 -11.96
C ASN A 192 16.35 15.98 -10.62
N VAL A 193 16.65 15.32 -9.51
CA VAL A 193 16.20 15.76 -8.19
C VAL A 193 17.06 16.92 -7.64
N ALA A 194 18.26 17.14 -8.16
CA ALA A 194 19.20 18.16 -7.63
C ALA A 194 18.64 19.60 -7.58
N PRO A 195 17.88 20.11 -8.58
CA PRO A 195 17.26 21.43 -8.54
C PRO A 195 16.28 21.62 -7.39
N LEU A 196 15.69 20.55 -6.85
CA LEU A 196 14.80 20.63 -5.69
C LEU A 196 15.57 21.00 -4.41
N PHE A 197 16.91 20.92 -4.41
CA PHE A 197 17.78 21.28 -3.28
C PHE A 197 18.71 22.48 -3.57
N ARG A 198 18.69 23.03 -4.79
CA ARG A 198 19.73 23.97 -5.26
C ARG A 198 19.70 25.33 -4.56
N ASP A 199 18.51 25.89 -4.37
CA ASP A 199 18.35 27.28 -3.92
C ASP A 199 17.98 27.39 -2.43
N ARG A 200 18.12 26.30 -1.65
CA ARG A 200 17.83 26.32 -0.22
C ARG A 200 18.78 25.48 0.62
N ARG A 201 18.99 25.92 1.86
CA ARG A 201 19.41 25.04 2.95
C ARG A 201 18.15 24.41 3.54
N ILE A 202 18.16 23.11 3.73
CA ILE A 202 17.18 22.42 4.56
C ILE A 202 17.47 22.86 5.99
N ALA A 203 16.52 23.54 6.62
CA ALA A 203 16.65 24.02 8.00
C ALA A 203 15.49 23.44 8.81
N ALA A 204 15.79 22.51 9.71
CA ALA A 204 14.79 21.84 10.57
C ALA A 204 14.83 22.34 12.02
N SER A 205 15.37 23.52 12.31
CA SER A 205 15.54 24.01 13.69
C SER A 205 14.22 24.30 14.42
N ASP A 206 13.09 24.37 13.71
CA ASP A 206 11.75 24.66 14.23
C ASP A 206 10.66 23.68 13.73
N GLY A 207 11.04 22.59 13.06
CA GLY A 207 10.12 21.55 12.59
C GLY A 207 9.49 21.78 11.20
N THR A 208 10.03 22.65 10.34
CA THR A 208 9.27 23.24 9.22
C THR A 208 9.73 22.99 7.77
N ASP A 209 10.77 22.20 7.50
CA ASP A 209 11.11 21.85 6.10
C ASP A 209 10.42 20.55 5.65
N SER A 210 9.09 20.51 5.85
CA SER A 210 8.16 19.60 5.19
C SER A 210 7.07 20.38 4.48
N THR A 211 6.42 19.76 3.51
CA THR A 211 5.22 20.31 2.85
C THR A 211 4.25 19.20 2.49
N HIS A 212 2.96 19.51 2.62
CA HIS A 212 1.84 18.71 2.12
C HIS A 212 0.91 19.56 1.26
N SER A 213 1.44 20.63 0.67
CA SER A 213 0.66 21.57 -0.14
C SER A 213 -0.54 22.14 0.63
N ALA A 214 -0.28 22.60 1.86
CA ALA A 214 -1.26 23.38 2.61
C ALA A 214 -1.61 24.66 1.84
N ASP A 215 -2.75 25.27 2.18
CA ASP A 215 -3.15 26.50 1.51
C ASP A 215 -2.10 27.59 1.79
N HIS A 216 -1.69 28.31 0.75
CA HIS A 216 -0.60 29.31 0.78
C HIS A 216 0.80 28.74 1.12
N ASP A 217 1.05 27.45 0.89
CA ASP A 217 2.37 26.85 1.07
C ASP A 217 3.38 27.32 0.01
N ALA A 218 4.22 28.30 0.38
CA ALA A 218 5.25 28.86 -0.48
C ALA A 218 6.34 27.83 -0.85
N LEU A 219 6.62 26.86 0.02
CA LEU A 219 7.61 25.81 -0.22
C LEU A 219 7.09 24.84 -1.28
N ALA A 220 5.83 24.38 -1.17
CA ALA A 220 5.18 23.56 -2.19
C ALA A 220 5.24 24.21 -3.57
N ASN A 221 4.91 25.49 -3.65
CA ASN A 221 4.93 26.27 -4.89
C ASN A 221 6.34 26.38 -5.50
N ALA A 222 7.36 26.59 -4.67
CA ALA A 222 8.75 26.65 -5.14
C ALA A 222 9.22 25.27 -5.65
N LEU A 223 8.91 24.21 -4.92
CA LEU A 223 9.24 22.83 -5.27
C LEU A 223 8.55 22.37 -6.56
N ALA A 224 7.27 22.70 -6.75
CA ALA A 224 6.54 22.38 -7.98
C ALA A 224 7.19 23.03 -9.20
N ARG A 225 7.51 24.33 -9.13
CA ARG A 225 8.24 25.04 -10.20
C ARG A 225 9.61 24.42 -10.49
N SER A 226 10.34 24.01 -9.46
CA SER A 226 11.63 23.35 -9.64
C SER A 226 11.49 21.97 -10.27
N THR A 227 10.42 21.24 -9.92
CA THR A 227 10.10 19.93 -10.47
C THR A 227 9.73 20.01 -11.96
N GLU A 228 8.97 21.01 -12.40
CA GLU A 228 8.67 21.20 -13.84
C GLU A 228 9.94 21.36 -14.69
N ARG A 229 10.98 21.98 -14.15
CA ARG A 229 12.29 22.18 -14.80
C ARG A 229 13.28 21.06 -14.54
N ALA A 230 12.90 20.05 -13.75
CA ALA A 230 13.77 18.94 -13.37
C ALA A 230 13.81 17.82 -14.42
N PHE A 231 12.83 17.78 -15.30
CA PHE A 231 12.74 16.73 -16.30
C PHE A 231 13.53 17.06 -17.57
N PHE A 232 14.21 16.05 -18.14
CA PHE A 232 14.85 16.18 -19.45
C PHE A 232 14.82 14.88 -20.24
N TRP A 233 14.93 15.01 -21.57
CA TRP A 233 14.91 13.88 -22.50
C TRP A 233 16.25 13.13 -22.49
N LEU A 234 16.19 11.80 -22.50
CA LEU A 234 17.38 10.96 -22.70
C LEU A 234 17.40 10.42 -24.13
N GLU A 235 16.45 9.56 -24.48
CA GLU A 235 16.37 8.93 -25.79
C GLU A 235 14.96 8.42 -26.10
N ALA A 236 14.72 8.08 -27.37
CA ALA A 236 13.63 7.21 -27.78
C ALA A 236 14.19 6.11 -28.66
N ALA A 237 13.71 4.88 -28.45
CA ALA A 237 14.13 3.72 -29.20
C ALA A 237 12.92 2.87 -29.58
N ALA A 238 12.88 2.41 -30.83
CA ALA A 238 12.04 1.28 -31.18
C ALA A 238 12.50 0.07 -30.37
N GLU A 239 11.57 -0.61 -29.74
CA GLU A 239 11.93 -1.85 -29.07
C GLU A 239 12.12 -2.93 -30.13
N THR A 240 13.36 -3.40 -30.28
CA THR A 240 13.56 -4.71 -30.88
C THR A 240 12.73 -5.70 -30.09
N ALA A 241 11.92 -6.50 -30.77
CA ALA A 241 11.15 -7.59 -30.18
C ALA A 241 12.11 -8.55 -29.45
N SER A 242 12.48 -8.21 -28.23
CA SER A 242 13.12 -9.10 -27.29
C SER A 242 12.02 -10.09 -26.93
N ARG A 243 12.29 -11.38 -27.12
CA ARG A 243 11.49 -12.43 -26.49
C ARG A 243 11.65 -12.23 -24.99
N ALA A 244 10.80 -11.40 -24.40
CA ALA A 244 10.67 -11.26 -22.97
C ALA A 244 10.14 -12.59 -22.43
N HIS A 245 11.06 -13.40 -21.91
CA HIS A 245 10.74 -14.47 -20.99
C HIS A 245 10.48 -13.82 -19.62
N GLY A 246 9.19 -13.71 -19.25
CA GLY A 246 8.70 -13.35 -17.91
C GLY A 246 8.77 -11.85 -17.57
N ALA A 247 7.73 -11.14 -17.13
CA ALA A 247 6.43 -11.54 -16.62
C ALA A 247 5.41 -10.43 -16.94
N ALA A 248 4.89 -10.45 -18.16
CA ALA A 248 3.54 -10.01 -18.42
C ALA A 248 2.80 -11.29 -18.79
N GLY A 249 2.10 -11.87 -17.82
CA GLY A 249 1.07 -12.83 -18.15
C GLY A 249 -0.05 -12.07 -18.84
N GLU A 250 0.10 -11.83 -20.15
CA GLU A 250 -1.06 -11.76 -21.01
C GLU A 250 -1.83 -13.03 -20.75
N VAL A 251 -2.95 -12.90 -20.05
CA VAL A 251 -4.00 -13.91 -20.02
C VAL A 251 -4.57 -13.92 -21.44
N GLY A 252 -3.81 -14.50 -22.36
CA GLY A 252 -4.32 -14.98 -23.62
C GLY A 252 -5.49 -15.88 -23.26
N ALA A 253 -6.65 -15.52 -23.79
CA ALA A 253 -7.88 -16.27 -23.70
C ALA A 253 -7.69 -17.66 -24.34
N HIS A 254 -7.04 -18.56 -23.62
CA HIS A 254 -7.45 -19.94 -23.63
C HIS A 254 -8.77 -19.97 -22.86
N LEU A 255 -9.87 -19.85 -23.61
CA LEU A 255 -11.09 -20.59 -23.31
C LEU A 255 -10.75 -22.10 -23.36
N ALA A 256 -9.89 -22.54 -22.44
CA ALA A 256 -9.68 -23.93 -22.14
C ALA A 256 -10.80 -24.29 -21.17
N ASP A 257 -11.86 -24.80 -21.76
CA ASP A 257 -12.96 -25.54 -21.14
C ASP A 257 -13.47 -24.95 -19.82
N ALA A 258 -14.62 -24.28 -19.90
CA ALA A 258 -15.45 -23.97 -18.74
C ALA A 258 -15.97 -25.27 -18.12
N THR A 259 -15.09 -26.04 -17.50
CA THR A 259 -15.51 -26.87 -16.37
C THR A 259 -16.00 -25.87 -15.34
N VAL A 260 -17.31 -25.91 -15.07
CA VAL A 260 -17.95 -25.14 -14.01
C VAL A 260 -17.07 -25.28 -12.77
N ARG A 261 -16.38 -24.20 -12.38
CA ARG A 261 -15.59 -24.19 -11.14
C ARG A 261 -16.56 -24.59 -10.03
N ALA A 262 -16.20 -25.60 -9.23
CA ALA A 262 -17.08 -26.09 -8.17
C ALA A 262 -17.40 -24.97 -7.17
N GLY A 263 -18.62 -25.01 -6.63
CA GLY A 263 -19.11 -24.04 -5.65
C GLY A 263 -19.90 -22.86 -6.25
N THR A 264 -20.65 -22.21 -5.38
CA THR A 264 -21.45 -21.03 -5.65
C THR A 264 -20.58 -19.77 -5.51
N PRO A 265 -20.51 -18.87 -6.51
CA PRO A 265 -19.70 -17.65 -6.40
C PRO A 265 -20.07 -16.81 -5.18
N PHE A 266 -19.08 -16.43 -4.37
CA PHE A 266 -19.30 -15.58 -3.21
C PHE A 266 -19.38 -14.10 -3.63
N ALA A 267 -20.47 -13.42 -3.28
CA ALA A 267 -20.66 -12.00 -3.57
C ALA A 267 -19.82 -11.10 -2.64
N PHE A 268 -18.52 -10.98 -2.92
CA PHE A 268 -17.63 -10.10 -2.17
C PHE A 268 -18.03 -8.63 -2.37
N THR A 269 -18.41 -7.95 -1.28
CA THR A 269 -18.81 -6.55 -1.32
C THR A 269 -17.64 -5.67 -0.86
N VAL A 270 -17.11 -4.86 -1.77
CA VAL A 270 -16.14 -3.81 -1.43
C VAL A 270 -16.88 -2.67 -0.71
N PRO A 271 -16.49 -2.31 0.52
CA PRO A 271 -17.06 -1.14 1.20
C PRO A 271 -16.92 0.14 0.37
N ALA A 272 -17.90 1.04 0.47
CA ALA A 272 -17.81 2.35 -0.17
C ALA A 272 -16.52 3.10 0.27
N GLY A 273 -15.81 3.69 -0.70
CA GLY A 273 -14.53 4.37 -0.48
C GLY A 273 -13.31 3.46 -0.29
N PHE A 274 -13.50 2.13 -0.19
CA PHE A 274 -12.37 1.20 -0.18
C PHE A 274 -11.86 1.00 -1.62
N PRO A 275 -10.53 0.89 -1.81
CA PRO A 275 -9.96 0.54 -3.11
C PRO A 275 -10.43 -0.84 -3.57
N GLN A 276 -10.42 -1.12 -4.89
CA GLN A 276 -10.64 -2.51 -5.33
C GLN A 276 -9.46 -3.39 -4.87
N PRO A 277 -9.71 -4.51 -4.16
CA PRO A 277 -8.66 -5.43 -3.72
C PRO A 277 -8.20 -6.36 -4.86
N ALA A 278 -6.94 -6.77 -4.81
CA ALA A 278 -6.39 -7.81 -5.69
C ALA A 278 -6.74 -9.21 -5.13
N LEU A 279 -7.92 -9.73 -5.44
CA LEU A 279 -8.28 -11.10 -5.05
C LEU A 279 -7.51 -12.14 -5.88
N PRO A 280 -7.14 -13.30 -5.31
CA PRO A 280 -6.34 -14.32 -5.99
C PRO A 280 -7.12 -14.96 -7.15
N ALA A 281 -6.57 -14.85 -8.37
CA ALA A 281 -7.19 -15.38 -9.59
C ALA A 281 -7.26 -16.93 -9.62
N ASP A 282 -6.32 -17.59 -8.94
CA ASP A 282 -6.22 -19.05 -8.81
C ASP A 282 -7.14 -19.63 -7.72
N ASN A 283 -7.77 -18.78 -6.91
CA ASN A 283 -8.65 -19.17 -5.81
C ASN A 283 -9.83 -18.18 -5.64
N PRO A 284 -10.77 -18.12 -6.61
CA PRO A 284 -11.96 -17.30 -6.47
C PRO A 284 -12.75 -17.66 -5.23
N LEU A 285 -13.40 -16.67 -4.63
CA LEU A 285 -14.23 -16.87 -3.46
C LEU A 285 -15.53 -17.61 -3.84
N THR A 286 -15.85 -18.65 -3.09
CA THR A 286 -17.08 -19.44 -3.18
C THR A 286 -17.74 -19.52 -1.81
N GLU A 287 -19.07 -19.65 -1.75
CA GLU A 287 -19.77 -19.77 -0.46
C GLU A 287 -19.29 -21.00 0.33
N GLU A 288 -19.06 -22.11 -0.36
CA GLU A 288 -18.61 -23.39 0.18
C GLU A 288 -17.14 -23.32 0.63
N GLY A 289 -16.26 -22.72 -0.18
CA GLY A 289 -14.85 -22.55 0.19
C GLY A 289 -14.65 -21.60 1.38
N VAL A 290 -15.44 -20.52 1.45
CA VAL A 290 -15.46 -19.60 2.60
C VAL A 290 -15.95 -20.32 3.87
N GLU A 291 -17.02 -21.12 3.76
CA GLU A 291 -17.56 -21.86 4.90
C GLU A 291 -16.60 -22.98 5.38
N LEU A 292 -15.99 -23.73 4.47
CA LEU A 292 -14.95 -24.70 4.81
C LEU A 292 -13.77 -24.01 5.49
N GLY A 293 -13.29 -22.89 4.95
CA GLY A 293 -12.22 -22.09 5.54
C GLY A 293 -12.56 -21.62 6.95
N ARG A 294 -13.80 -21.17 7.18
CA ARG A 294 -14.28 -20.79 8.50
C ARG A 294 -14.23 -21.96 9.46
N ARG A 295 -14.73 -23.15 9.09
CA ARG A 295 -14.70 -24.35 9.94
C ARG A 295 -13.26 -24.72 10.31
N LEU A 296 -12.37 -24.77 9.32
CA LEU A 296 -10.95 -25.07 9.50
C LEU A 296 -10.26 -24.06 10.44
N PHE A 297 -10.59 -22.77 10.35
CA PHE A 297 -10.02 -21.75 11.23
C PHE A 297 -10.23 -22.04 12.73
N PHE A 298 -11.32 -22.71 13.09
CA PHE A 298 -11.64 -23.11 14.46
C PHE A 298 -11.27 -24.56 14.77
N ASP A 299 -10.81 -25.35 13.79
CA ASP A 299 -10.51 -26.77 13.95
C ASP A 299 -9.17 -26.98 14.67
N ARG A 300 -9.20 -27.72 15.78
CA ARG A 300 -8.02 -27.99 16.60
C ARG A 300 -7.16 -29.12 16.07
N ARG A 301 -7.67 -29.94 15.14
CA ARG A 301 -6.89 -30.97 14.44
C ARG A 301 -5.75 -30.37 13.59
N LEU A 302 -5.77 -29.04 13.40
CA LEU A 302 -4.71 -28.31 12.72
C LEU A 302 -3.46 -28.06 13.59
N SER A 303 -3.47 -28.41 14.88
CA SER A 303 -2.29 -28.35 15.74
C SER A 303 -1.77 -29.74 16.12
N ARG A 304 -0.47 -29.82 16.42
CA ARG A 304 0.19 -31.08 16.79
C ARG A 304 -0.46 -31.80 17.96
N ASN A 305 -0.94 -31.04 18.95
CA ASN A 305 -1.52 -31.57 20.17
C ASN A 305 -3.05 -31.71 20.12
N GLY A 306 -3.72 -31.27 19.05
CA GLY A 306 -5.18 -31.31 18.95
C GLY A 306 -5.91 -30.32 19.87
N GLU A 307 -5.22 -29.36 20.51
CA GLU A 307 -5.80 -28.43 21.48
C GLU A 307 -5.87 -26.97 20.98
N GLN A 308 -5.18 -26.64 19.89
CA GLN A 308 -5.04 -25.28 19.38
C GLN A 308 -5.58 -25.16 17.94
N SER A 309 -6.30 -24.08 17.64
CA SER A 309 -6.69 -23.70 16.29
C SER A 309 -6.19 -22.28 15.98
N CYS A 310 -6.42 -21.79 14.76
CA CYS A 310 -6.08 -20.41 14.41
C CYS A 310 -6.78 -19.42 15.37
N ALA A 311 -8.02 -19.71 15.74
CA ALA A 311 -8.82 -18.92 16.67
C ALA A 311 -8.28 -18.87 18.12
N SER A 312 -7.37 -19.77 18.51
CA SER A 312 -6.74 -19.72 19.83
C SER A 312 -5.84 -18.50 20.02
N CYS A 313 -5.20 -18.02 18.94
CA CYS A 313 -4.37 -16.81 18.94
C CYS A 313 -5.05 -15.64 18.22
N HIS A 314 -6.13 -15.90 17.50
CA HIS A 314 -6.90 -14.89 16.75
C HIS A 314 -8.37 -14.94 17.19
N ASP A 315 -8.65 -14.48 18.41
CA ASP A 315 -9.99 -14.50 19.01
C ASP A 315 -10.91 -13.50 18.28
N PRO A 316 -12.05 -13.92 17.70
CA PRO A 316 -12.99 -13.00 17.06
C PRO A 316 -13.42 -11.82 17.94
N ARG A 317 -13.50 -12.02 19.26
CA ARG A 317 -13.87 -10.98 20.24
C ARG A 317 -12.76 -9.96 20.50
N ALA A 318 -11.57 -10.20 19.96
CA ALA A 318 -10.42 -9.30 19.98
C ALA A 318 -10.10 -8.82 18.56
N ALA A 319 -11.11 -8.71 17.68
CA ALA A 319 -10.92 -8.42 16.26
C ALA A 319 -9.92 -9.40 15.58
N PHE A 320 -9.98 -10.66 15.99
CA PHE A 320 -9.07 -11.73 15.56
C PHE A 320 -7.59 -11.44 15.89
N SER A 321 -7.30 -10.80 17.02
CA SER A 321 -5.96 -10.76 17.62
C SER A 321 -5.85 -11.68 18.84
N ASP A 322 -4.67 -11.72 19.43
CA ASP A 322 -4.46 -12.23 20.78
C ASP A 322 -4.60 -11.08 21.81
N ARG A 323 -4.79 -11.42 23.08
CA ARG A 323 -4.88 -10.47 24.21
C ARG A 323 -3.65 -10.50 25.11
N VAL A 324 -2.57 -11.11 24.63
CA VAL A 324 -1.28 -11.20 25.32
C VAL A 324 -0.16 -10.65 24.44
N ALA A 325 0.97 -10.29 25.06
CA ALA A 325 2.11 -9.73 24.33
C ALA A 325 2.67 -10.71 23.31
N LEU A 326 2.86 -11.98 23.70
CA LEU A 326 3.38 -13.04 22.87
C LEU A 326 2.48 -14.26 23.01
N SER A 327 1.95 -14.75 21.90
CA SER A 327 1.07 -15.93 21.87
C SER A 327 1.79 -17.18 22.35
N ARG A 328 1.07 -18.06 23.03
CA ARG A 328 1.57 -19.38 23.43
C ARG A 328 1.27 -20.41 22.33
N GLY A 329 2.28 -21.15 21.89
CA GLY A 329 2.14 -22.26 20.96
C GLY A 329 1.59 -23.54 21.58
N SER A 330 1.36 -24.54 20.74
CA SER A 330 0.77 -25.83 21.11
C SER A 330 1.62 -26.62 22.12
N GLU A 331 2.94 -26.42 22.12
CA GLU A 331 3.86 -27.08 23.03
C GLU A 331 4.23 -26.20 24.24
N GLY A 332 3.59 -25.04 24.38
CA GLY A 332 3.81 -24.12 25.50
C GLY A 332 4.88 -23.06 25.29
N ASP A 333 5.64 -23.10 24.20
CA ASP A 333 6.59 -22.06 23.82
C ASP A 333 5.91 -20.71 23.57
N LEU A 334 6.61 -19.61 23.85
CA LEU A 334 6.13 -18.27 23.51
C LEU A 334 6.61 -17.88 22.12
N GLY A 335 5.69 -17.29 21.35
CA GLY A 335 5.99 -16.67 20.07
C GLY A 335 6.97 -15.50 20.21
N ARG A 336 7.43 -15.00 19.06
CA ARG A 336 8.41 -13.91 19.00
C ARG A 336 7.78 -12.53 18.83
N ARG A 337 6.50 -12.49 18.47
CA ARG A 337 5.75 -11.27 18.17
C ARG A 337 4.32 -11.37 18.67
N ASN A 338 3.70 -10.23 18.88
CA ASN A 338 2.26 -10.09 19.11
C ASN A 338 1.48 -10.56 17.87
N ALA A 339 0.39 -11.30 18.07
CA ALA A 339 -0.44 -11.78 16.96
C ALA A 339 -1.21 -10.61 16.34
N MET A 340 -0.93 -10.31 15.07
CA MET A 340 -1.62 -9.25 14.35
C MET A 340 -3.12 -9.56 14.24
N PRO A 341 -4.00 -8.56 14.37
CA PRO A 341 -5.42 -8.76 14.13
C PRO A 341 -5.70 -9.14 12.67
N LEU A 342 -6.77 -9.91 12.46
CA LEU A 342 -7.20 -10.35 11.13
C LEU A 342 -8.48 -9.59 10.75
N PHE A 343 -8.34 -8.59 9.89
CA PHE A 343 -9.44 -7.90 9.21
C PHE A 343 -8.88 -7.19 7.98
N ASN A 344 -9.73 -6.93 6.99
CA ASN A 344 -9.38 -6.22 5.75
C ASN A 344 -8.15 -6.82 5.03
N LEU A 345 -7.96 -8.13 5.15
CA LEU A 345 -6.77 -8.83 4.62
C LEU A 345 -6.72 -8.86 3.09
N ALA A 346 -7.85 -8.65 2.42
CA ALA A 346 -7.94 -8.53 0.96
C ALA A 346 -7.18 -7.33 0.38
N TRP A 347 -6.85 -6.33 1.21
CA TRP A 347 -6.13 -5.13 0.79
C TRP A 347 -4.66 -5.10 1.22
N HIS A 348 -4.18 -6.16 1.88
CA HIS A 348 -2.81 -6.23 2.35
C HIS A 348 -1.86 -6.66 1.21
N PRO A 349 -0.79 -5.90 0.90
CA PRO A 349 0.16 -6.27 -0.14
C PRO A 349 1.20 -7.33 0.32
N ALA A 350 1.32 -7.52 1.63
CA ALA A 350 2.16 -8.52 2.28
C ALA A 350 1.63 -8.81 3.70
N TYR A 351 2.06 -9.94 4.27
CA TYR A 351 1.62 -10.45 5.57
C TYR A 351 2.82 -10.71 6.50
N ALA A 352 2.52 -11.02 7.77
CA ALA A 352 3.43 -10.91 8.91
C ALA A 352 3.89 -9.47 9.22
N TRP A 353 4.42 -9.28 10.43
CA TRP A 353 5.02 -8.01 10.86
C TRP A 353 6.23 -7.59 10.02
N ASP A 354 6.97 -8.54 9.45
CA ASP A 354 8.17 -8.28 8.63
C ASP A 354 7.91 -8.33 7.12
N GLY A 355 6.67 -8.57 6.68
CA GLY A 355 6.32 -8.62 5.26
C GLY A 355 6.91 -9.82 4.51
N THR A 356 7.35 -10.88 5.21
CA THR A 356 7.98 -12.06 4.58
C THR A 356 7.03 -12.93 3.77
N LYS A 357 5.70 -12.78 3.94
CA LYS A 357 4.69 -13.57 3.21
C LYS A 357 3.95 -12.71 2.20
N ARG A 358 3.76 -13.23 0.98
CA ARG A 358 3.12 -12.49 -0.12
C ARG A 358 1.62 -12.77 -0.23
N THR A 359 1.18 -13.92 0.25
CA THR A 359 -0.25 -14.29 0.28
C THR A 359 -0.70 -14.64 1.69
N ILE A 360 -2.00 -14.49 1.96
CA ILE A 360 -2.56 -14.91 3.25
C ILE A 360 -2.52 -16.45 3.38
N ARG A 361 -2.62 -17.16 2.25
CA ARG A 361 -2.42 -18.61 2.17
C ARG A 361 -1.04 -19.04 2.71
N GLU A 362 0.03 -18.39 2.25
CA GLU A 362 1.39 -18.64 2.74
C GLU A 362 1.51 -18.38 4.25
N GLN A 363 0.92 -17.29 4.74
CA GLN A 363 0.92 -16.96 6.16
C GLN A 363 0.19 -18.01 7.00
N ALA A 364 -1.00 -18.43 6.58
CA ALA A 364 -1.81 -19.41 7.32
C ALA A 364 -1.10 -20.77 7.40
N LEU A 365 -0.54 -21.26 6.29
CA LEU A 365 0.20 -22.53 6.26
C LEU A 365 1.52 -22.46 7.04
N ALA A 366 2.20 -21.30 7.03
CA ALA A 366 3.41 -21.09 7.83
C ALA A 366 3.10 -21.12 9.33
N ALA A 367 2.04 -20.47 9.81
CA ALA A 367 1.63 -20.51 11.21
C ALA A 367 1.27 -21.93 11.67
N MET A 368 0.54 -22.67 10.83
CA MET A 368 0.16 -24.06 11.10
C MET A 368 1.37 -24.99 11.28
N THR A 369 2.42 -24.80 10.49
CA THR A 369 3.60 -25.67 10.49
C THR A 369 4.77 -25.14 11.32
N ASN A 370 4.66 -23.93 11.88
CA ASN A 370 5.72 -23.33 12.69
C ASN A 370 5.87 -24.09 14.01
N PRO A 371 7.09 -24.55 14.36
CA PRO A 371 7.33 -25.34 15.58
C PRO A 371 7.05 -24.60 16.89
N ILE A 372 7.06 -23.25 16.89
CA ILE A 372 6.77 -22.41 18.06
C ILE A 372 5.26 -22.08 18.15
N GLU A 373 4.50 -22.26 17.07
CA GLU A 373 3.07 -21.97 17.02
C GLU A 373 2.27 -23.28 17.10
N MET A 374 1.69 -23.76 16.00
CA MET A 374 0.82 -24.95 16.00
C MET A 374 1.58 -26.28 15.80
N ASN A 375 2.84 -26.21 15.36
CA ASN A 375 3.78 -27.32 15.21
C ASN A 375 3.25 -28.54 14.42
N ALA A 376 2.27 -28.34 13.54
CA ALA A 376 1.61 -29.44 12.86
C ALA A 376 2.48 -29.99 11.71
N ARG A 377 2.44 -31.31 11.52
CA ARG A 377 2.96 -31.94 10.31
C ARG A 377 1.83 -32.03 9.29
N MET A 378 2.01 -31.40 8.13
CA MET A 378 0.97 -31.34 7.09
C MET A 378 0.44 -32.73 6.69
N ALA A 379 1.30 -33.74 6.64
CA ALA A 379 0.88 -35.11 6.32
C ALA A 379 -0.11 -35.69 7.35
N ASP A 380 0.07 -35.38 8.64
CA ASP A 380 -0.81 -35.86 9.71
C ASP A 380 -2.16 -35.14 9.64
N VAL A 381 -2.13 -33.81 9.46
CA VAL A 381 -3.35 -32.99 9.29
C VAL A 381 -4.18 -33.49 8.11
N VAL A 382 -3.53 -33.74 6.96
CA VAL A 382 -4.22 -34.23 5.76
C VAL A 382 -4.81 -35.63 5.98
N ALA A 383 -4.07 -36.53 6.64
CA ALA A 383 -4.57 -37.86 6.94
C ALA A 383 -5.78 -37.81 7.91
N GLU A 384 -5.65 -37.08 9.00
CA GLU A 384 -6.68 -36.96 10.04
C GLU A 384 -7.97 -36.32 9.49
N LEU A 385 -7.85 -35.23 8.73
CA LEU A 385 -8.99 -34.60 8.06
C LEU A 385 -9.57 -35.47 6.94
N GLY A 386 -8.72 -36.24 6.26
CA GLY A 386 -9.12 -37.15 5.19
C GLY A 386 -9.87 -38.40 5.67
N ASP A 387 -9.77 -38.74 6.96
CA ASP A 387 -10.54 -39.84 7.55
C ASP A 387 -11.95 -39.42 7.97
N ASP A 388 -12.25 -38.11 7.99
CA ASP A 388 -13.55 -37.56 8.36
C ASP A 388 -14.48 -37.43 7.12
N PRO A 389 -15.57 -38.22 7.02
CA PRO A 389 -16.48 -38.17 5.87
C PRO A 389 -17.10 -36.79 5.67
N ARG A 390 -17.37 -36.05 6.75
CA ARG A 390 -18.00 -34.73 6.64
C ARG A 390 -17.02 -33.71 6.08
N VAL A 391 -15.75 -33.76 6.51
CA VAL A 391 -14.72 -32.90 5.95
C VAL A 391 -14.56 -33.18 4.46
N ARG A 392 -14.53 -34.46 4.05
CA ARG A 392 -14.47 -34.84 2.63
C ARG A 392 -15.66 -34.30 1.81
N GLU A 393 -16.87 -34.31 2.35
CA GLU A 393 -18.04 -33.69 1.72
C GLU A 393 -17.86 -32.18 1.57
N ASP A 394 -17.40 -31.49 2.62
CA ASP A 394 -17.16 -30.04 2.60
C ASP A 394 -16.06 -29.68 1.56
N PHE A 395 -15.01 -30.49 1.41
CA PHE A 395 -13.99 -30.33 0.34
C PHE A 395 -14.56 -30.61 -1.06
N ALA A 396 -15.42 -31.62 -1.21
CA ALA A 396 -16.08 -31.91 -2.48
C ALA A 396 -16.98 -30.76 -2.92
N ALA A 397 -17.71 -30.14 -1.98
CA ALA A 397 -18.53 -28.97 -2.26
C ALA A 397 -17.68 -27.75 -2.67
N ALA A 398 -16.58 -27.49 -1.95
CA ALA A 398 -15.73 -26.33 -2.20
C ALA A 398 -14.84 -26.44 -3.46
N PHE A 399 -14.37 -27.65 -3.79
CA PHE A 399 -13.34 -27.85 -4.82
C PHE A 399 -13.70 -28.89 -5.89
N GLY A 400 -14.90 -29.48 -5.84
CA GLY A 400 -15.33 -30.52 -6.76
C GLY A 400 -14.64 -31.87 -6.55
N SER A 401 -13.90 -32.01 -5.46
CA SER A 401 -13.15 -33.23 -5.11
C SER A 401 -13.12 -33.42 -3.59
N ALA A 402 -13.39 -34.64 -3.16
CA ALA A 402 -13.34 -35.05 -1.75
C ALA A 402 -11.92 -35.21 -1.19
N GLU A 403 -10.90 -35.05 -2.02
CA GLU A 403 -9.50 -35.18 -1.59
C GLU A 403 -9.09 -33.96 -0.73
N VAL A 404 -8.53 -34.26 0.44
CA VAL A 404 -7.91 -33.27 1.33
C VAL A 404 -6.44 -33.14 0.96
N SER A 405 -5.95 -31.91 0.82
CA SER A 405 -4.54 -31.62 0.57
C SER A 405 -4.14 -30.30 1.23
N GLY A 406 -2.83 -30.12 1.49
CA GLY A 406 -2.33 -28.86 2.05
C GLY A 406 -2.63 -27.64 1.17
N GLU A 407 -2.68 -27.82 -0.15
CA GLU A 407 -3.06 -26.76 -1.09
C GLU A 407 -4.53 -26.35 -0.92
N ARG A 408 -5.46 -27.32 -0.90
CA ARG A 408 -6.91 -27.05 -0.74
C ARG A 408 -7.23 -26.52 0.66
N LEU A 409 -6.52 -27.02 1.68
CA LEU A 409 -6.57 -26.49 3.05
C LEU A 409 -6.19 -25.00 3.09
N GLY A 410 -5.05 -24.66 2.49
CA GLY A 410 -4.61 -23.27 2.38
C GLY A 410 -5.57 -22.39 1.58
N LYS A 411 -6.12 -22.90 0.47
CA LYS A 411 -7.12 -22.20 -0.36
C LYS A 411 -8.40 -21.92 0.42
N ALA A 412 -8.92 -22.88 1.18
CA ALA A 412 -10.12 -22.70 1.98
C ALA A 412 -9.91 -21.63 3.06
N LEU A 413 -8.81 -21.73 3.83
CA LEU A 413 -8.45 -20.73 4.85
C LEU A 413 -8.29 -19.33 4.24
N GLU A 414 -7.64 -19.22 3.09
CA GLU A 414 -7.51 -17.95 2.35
C GLU A 414 -8.86 -17.36 1.97
N GLN A 415 -9.79 -18.17 1.44
CA GLN A 415 -11.12 -17.67 1.10
C GLN A 415 -11.82 -17.06 2.31
N PHE A 416 -11.86 -17.75 3.44
CA PHE A 416 -12.44 -17.23 4.68
C PHE A 416 -11.75 -15.94 5.15
N LEU A 417 -10.42 -15.95 5.26
CA LEU A 417 -9.65 -14.83 5.76
C LEU A 417 -9.79 -13.56 4.91
N LEU A 418 -9.96 -13.70 3.60
CA LEU A 418 -10.20 -12.57 2.70
C LEU A 418 -11.60 -11.95 2.89
N THR A 419 -12.59 -12.71 3.38
CA THR A 419 -13.96 -12.21 3.65
C THR A 419 -14.10 -11.43 4.96
N LEU A 420 -13.07 -11.45 5.80
CA LEU A 420 -13.04 -10.73 7.07
C LEU A 420 -12.91 -9.22 6.85
N VAL A 421 -14.03 -8.52 6.68
CA VAL A 421 -14.10 -7.09 6.38
C VAL A 421 -14.66 -6.30 7.57
N SER A 422 -13.92 -5.27 8.01
CA SER A 422 -14.30 -4.32 9.07
C SER A 422 -14.47 -2.92 8.47
N ASN A 423 -15.70 -2.39 8.52
CA ASN A 423 -16.10 -1.14 7.85
C ASN A 423 -17.32 -0.43 8.46
N ARG A 424 -17.73 -0.78 9.69
CA ARG A 424 -18.91 -0.22 10.37
C ARG A 424 -18.58 0.47 11.68
N SER A 425 -17.37 1.02 11.78
CA SER A 425 -16.94 1.80 12.95
C SER A 425 -17.70 3.13 13.06
N LYS A 426 -17.57 3.80 14.21
CA LYS A 426 -18.13 5.16 14.38
C LYS A 426 -17.50 6.13 13.38
N PHE A 427 -16.21 6.00 13.10
CA PHE A 427 -15.53 6.75 12.04
C PHE A 427 -16.21 6.58 10.68
N ASP A 428 -16.47 5.32 10.28
CA ASP A 428 -17.14 5.02 9.00
C ASP A 428 -18.56 5.60 8.95
N ALA A 429 -19.29 5.56 10.07
CA ALA A 429 -20.61 6.18 10.19
C ALA A 429 -20.54 7.71 10.10
N THR A 430 -19.53 8.36 10.68
CA THR A 430 -19.31 9.81 10.59
C THR A 430 -19.00 10.24 9.16
N LEU A 431 -18.09 9.55 8.46
CA LEU A 431 -17.77 9.85 7.05
C LEU A 431 -19.00 9.70 6.15
N ALA A 432 -19.89 8.76 6.46
CA ALA A 432 -21.14 8.57 5.73
C ALA A 432 -22.28 9.50 6.18
N GLY A 433 -22.04 10.47 7.07
CA GLY A 433 -23.05 11.38 7.59
C GLY A 433 -24.11 10.73 8.51
N ARG A 434 -23.88 9.49 8.96
CA ARG A 434 -24.77 8.70 9.83
C ARG A 434 -24.46 8.84 11.32
N ALA A 435 -23.32 9.42 11.67
CA ALA A 435 -22.91 9.75 13.04
C ALA A 435 -22.17 11.08 13.07
N LYS A 436 -21.82 11.56 14.27
CA LYS A 436 -20.97 12.73 14.48
C LYS A 436 -19.90 12.40 15.50
N PHE A 437 -18.72 12.99 15.31
CA PHE A 437 -17.71 13.03 16.36
C PHE A 437 -18.18 13.90 17.52
N THR A 438 -17.80 13.51 18.74
CA THR A 438 -17.79 14.45 19.87
C THR A 438 -16.72 15.52 19.61
N PRO A 439 -16.76 16.68 20.32
CA PRO A 439 -15.70 17.68 20.19
C PRO A 439 -14.29 17.12 20.44
N GLN A 440 -14.15 16.19 21.39
CA GLN A 440 -12.87 15.55 21.70
C GLN A 440 -12.41 14.60 20.58
N GLU A 441 -13.31 13.79 20.02
CA GLU A 441 -13.00 12.92 18.88
C GLU A 441 -12.65 13.74 17.63
N GLN A 442 -13.35 14.85 17.40
CA GLN A 442 -13.08 15.78 16.31
C GLN A 442 -11.69 16.40 16.46
N ARG A 443 -11.34 16.87 17.66
CA ARG A 443 -9.98 17.37 17.96
C ARG A 443 -8.92 16.28 17.73
N GLY A 444 -9.20 15.04 18.14
CA GLY A 444 -8.31 13.90 17.90
C GLY A 444 -8.10 13.61 16.42
N PHE A 445 -9.18 13.67 15.62
CA PHE A 445 -9.08 13.53 14.17
C PHE A 445 -8.24 14.66 13.55
N GLU A 446 -8.46 15.91 13.95
CA GLU A 446 -7.68 17.06 13.50
C GLU A 446 -6.19 16.90 13.82
N LEU A 447 -5.85 16.48 15.04
CA LEU A 447 -4.47 16.16 15.42
C LEU A 447 -3.90 15.06 14.52
N PHE A 448 -4.64 13.98 14.31
CA PHE A 448 -4.19 12.82 13.53
C PHE A 448 -3.83 13.18 12.08
N VAL A 449 -4.61 14.06 11.43
CA VAL A 449 -4.46 14.43 10.00
C VAL A 449 -3.71 15.74 9.77
N THR A 450 -3.29 16.42 10.84
CA THR A 450 -2.55 17.68 10.74
C THR A 450 -1.08 17.45 11.07
N GLU A 451 -0.21 18.14 10.33
CA GLU A 451 1.22 18.15 10.60
C GLU A 451 1.55 18.82 11.93
N TYR A 452 2.64 18.37 12.52
CA TYR A 452 3.37 19.14 13.52
C TYR A 452 4.27 20.17 12.83
N ASP A 453 3.81 21.41 12.74
CA ASP A 453 4.52 22.53 12.11
C ASP A 453 4.24 23.83 12.90
N PRO A 454 4.84 23.97 14.10
CA PRO A 454 4.54 25.09 15.00
C PRO A 454 4.98 26.44 14.43
N ALA A 455 5.99 26.52 13.56
CA ALA A 455 6.39 27.80 12.99
C ALA A 455 5.39 28.34 11.96
N ARG A 456 4.56 27.47 11.35
CA ARG A 456 3.37 27.87 10.57
C ARG A 456 2.08 27.86 11.41
N GLY A 457 2.18 27.71 12.73
CA GLY A 457 1.04 27.73 13.64
C GLY A 457 0.19 26.45 13.63
N ARG A 458 0.74 25.32 13.17
CA ARG A 458 0.05 24.02 13.13
C ARG A 458 0.56 23.11 14.24
N THR A 459 -0.34 22.62 15.07
CA THR A 459 -0.03 21.75 16.22
C THR A 459 -0.73 20.41 16.10
N GLY A 460 -0.42 19.66 15.03
CA GLY A 460 -0.91 18.31 14.80
C GLY A 460 0.02 17.21 15.32
N ALA A 461 -0.35 15.96 15.08
CA ALA A 461 0.35 14.75 15.52
C ALA A 461 0.89 13.90 14.36
N ASP A 462 0.64 14.31 13.11
CA ASP A 462 1.30 13.81 11.91
C ASP A 462 1.20 12.29 11.66
N CYS A 463 0.17 11.64 12.23
CA CYS A 463 0.01 10.19 12.21
C CYS A 463 -0.35 9.64 10.81
N PHE A 464 -1.05 10.45 10.01
CA PHE A 464 -1.58 10.08 8.69
C PHE A 464 -0.52 9.69 7.66
N HIS A 465 0.76 10.03 7.88
CA HIS A 465 1.86 9.68 7.00
C HIS A 465 2.06 8.17 6.83
N CYS A 466 1.96 7.43 7.94
CA CYS A 466 2.08 5.98 7.94
C CYS A 466 0.70 5.35 8.08
N HIS A 467 -0.18 5.93 8.91
CA HIS A 467 -1.54 5.46 9.12
C HIS A 467 -2.53 6.21 8.25
N GLY A 468 -2.28 6.21 6.95
CA GLY A 468 -3.05 6.93 5.93
C GLY A 468 -4.15 6.09 5.26
N GLY A 469 -5.01 6.77 4.51
CA GLY A 469 -6.05 6.17 3.68
C GLY A 469 -7.13 5.39 4.44
N VAL A 470 -8.19 4.96 3.76
CA VAL A 470 -9.35 4.28 4.39
C VAL A 470 -9.01 3.04 5.24
N LEU A 471 -7.82 2.47 5.10
CA LEU A 471 -7.33 1.33 5.88
C LEU A 471 -6.45 1.73 7.08
N PHE A 472 -6.21 3.03 7.30
CA PHE A 472 -5.33 3.54 8.36
C PHE A 472 -3.94 2.90 8.37
N SER A 473 -3.39 2.68 7.17
CA SER A 473 -2.07 2.10 6.95
C SER A 473 -1.62 2.30 5.51
N ASP A 474 -0.33 2.59 5.35
CA ASP A 474 0.42 2.53 4.09
C ASP A 474 0.98 1.12 3.79
N PHE A 475 0.85 0.20 4.76
CA PHE A 475 1.40 -1.16 4.79
C PHE A 475 2.91 -1.26 4.51
N ALA A 476 3.64 -0.15 4.57
CA ALA A 476 5.06 -0.10 4.33
C ALA A 476 5.83 -0.59 5.56
N ALA A 477 7.07 -1.05 5.35
CA ALA A 477 7.97 -1.36 6.45
C ALA A 477 8.58 -0.06 7.00
N LYS A 478 8.32 0.25 8.26
CA LYS A 478 8.69 1.51 8.93
C LYS A 478 9.45 1.23 10.22
N ASN A 479 10.46 2.05 10.53
CA ASN A 479 11.03 2.10 11.87
C ASN A 479 10.33 3.22 12.62
N ASN A 480 9.57 2.87 13.67
CA ASN A 480 8.81 3.81 14.49
C ASN A 480 9.57 4.28 15.75
N GLY A 481 10.87 3.99 15.83
CA GLY A 481 11.77 4.45 16.88
C GLY A 481 11.57 3.74 18.22
N LEU A 482 11.14 2.48 18.26
CA LEU A 482 11.05 1.74 19.52
C LEU A 482 12.42 1.56 20.20
N ASP A 483 13.44 1.19 19.42
CA ASP A 483 14.77 0.85 19.92
C ASP A 483 15.86 1.53 19.07
N LEU A 484 16.94 2.00 19.70
CA LEU A 484 18.12 2.51 18.97
C LEU A 484 18.80 1.40 18.16
N VAL A 485 18.81 0.19 18.71
CA VAL A 485 19.35 -1.02 18.08
C VAL A 485 18.32 -2.13 18.24
N ALA A 486 17.58 -2.42 17.17
CA ALA A 486 16.56 -3.45 17.20
C ALA A 486 17.17 -4.86 17.34
N ALA A 487 16.65 -5.65 18.29
CA ALA A 487 17.02 -7.06 18.45
C ALA A 487 16.36 -7.92 17.36
N ASP A 488 15.07 -7.70 17.11
CA ASP A 488 14.36 -8.29 15.98
C ASP A 488 14.74 -7.57 14.67
N ALA A 489 15.12 -8.36 13.67
CA ALA A 489 15.55 -7.85 12.38
C ALA A 489 14.39 -7.25 11.56
N GLY A 490 13.14 -7.62 11.84
CA GLY A 490 11.98 -7.10 11.11
C GLY A 490 12.08 -7.37 9.60
N ALA A 491 11.79 -6.36 8.79
CA ALA A 491 11.77 -6.44 7.33
C ALA A 491 13.12 -6.84 6.71
N GLN A 492 14.25 -6.68 7.42
CA GLN A 492 15.54 -7.25 6.99
C GLN A 492 15.45 -8.76 6.74
N ASN A 493 14.58 -9.50 7.44
CA ASN A 493 14.36 -10.93 7.18
C ASN A 493 13.89 -11.20 5.75
N ALA A 494 13.09 -10.29 5.17
CA ALA A 494 12.57 -10.42 3.83
C ALA A 494 13.53 -9.83 2.78
N THR A 495 14.23 -8.74 3.10
CA THR A 495 15.01 -7.97 2.11
C THR A 495 16.51 -8.23 2.14
N GLY A 496 17.05 -8.72 3.26
CA GLY A 496 18.49 -8.83 3.51
C GLY A 496 19.22 -7.49 3.69
N ARG A 497 18.53 -6.34 3.56
CA ARG A 497 19.16 -5.02 3.60
C ARG A 497 19.34 -4.54 5.04
N ALA A 498 20.52 -4.05 5.38
CA ALA A 498 20.83 -3.54 6.72
C ALA A 498 19.94 -2.36 7.14
N ASP A 499 19.55 -1.49 6.19
CA ASP A 499 18.68 -0.33 6.45
C ASP A 499 17.23 -0.72 6.81
N ASP A 500 16.82 -1.97 6.56
CA ASP A 500 15.50 -2.48 6.91
C ASP A 500 15.46 -3.17 8.28
N ARG A 501 16.58 -3.17 9.02
CA ARG A 501 16.64 -3.76 10.35
C ARG A 501 15.70 -3.03 11.32
N GLY A 502 14.86 -3.77 12.02
CA GLY A 502 13.90 -3.22 12.98
C GLY A 502 12.75 -2.44 12.33
N ARG A 503 12.61 -2.51 10.99
CA ARG A 503 11.42 -2.00 10.32
C ARG A 503 10.33 -3.05 10.34
N PHE A 504 9.10 -2.63 10.62
CA PHE A 504 7.94 -3.49 10.60
C PHE A 504 6.84 -2.88 9.74
N LYS A 505 6.03 -3.74 9.15
CA LYS A 505 4.82 -3.36 8.44
C LYS A 505 3.98 -2.44 9.34
N THR A 506 3.59 -1.28 8.83
CA THR A 506 2.61 -0.41 9.49
C THR A 506 1.27 -1.14 9.62
N PRO A 507 0.78 -1.43 10.84
CA PRO A 507 -0.52 -2.07 11.00
C PRO A 507 -1.66 -1.09 10.71
N SER A 508 -2.81 -1.61 10.28
CA SER A 508 -4.05 -0.82 10.22
C SER A 508 -4.51 -0.47 11.63
N LEU A 509 -4.90 0.79 11.86
CA LEU A 509 -5.47 1.23 13.14
C LEU A 509 -6.98 0.95 13.29
N ARG A 510 -7.64 0.39 12.27
CA ARG A 510 -9.01 -0.13 12.45
C ARG A 510 -9.04 -1.14 13.59
N ASN A 511 -10.07 -1.08 14.42
CA ASN A 511 -10.23 -1.92 15.61
C ASN A 511 -9.12 -1.83 16.67
N VAL A 512 -8.23 -0.82 16.64
CA VAL A 512 -7.06 -0.76 17.53
C VAL A 512 -7.41 -0.78 19.02
N GLU A 513 -8.58 -0.30 19.43
CA GLU A 513 -9.07 -0.39 20.81
C GLU A 513 -9.15 -1.84 21.34
N LEU A 514 -9.34 -2.82 20.45
CA LEU A 514 -9.61 -4.22 20.79
C LEU A 514 -8.38 -5.11 20.74
N THR A 515 -7.23 -4.59 20.31
CA THR A 515 -6.05 -5.38 19.92
C THR A 515 -4.84 -5.08 20.80
N ALA A 516 -5.08 -4.70 22.06
CA ALA A 516 -4.01 -4.61 23.04
C ALA A 516 -3.47 -6.01 23.39
N PRO A 517 -2.18 -6.14 23.76
CA PRO A 517 -1.18 -5.07 23.82
C PRO A 517 -0.58 -4.72 22.44
N TYR A 518 0.12 -3.59 22.35
CA TYR A 518 0.52 -2.95 21.10
C TYR A 518 2.01 -3.13 20.77
N MET A 519 2.33 -2.81 19.51
CA MET A 519 3.62 -3.03 18.84
C MET A 519 3.88 -4.50 18.51
N HIS A 520 4.91 -4.75 17.70
CA HIS A 520 5.28 -6.09 17.25
C HIS A 520 5.65 -7.03 18.41
N ASP A 521 6.02 -6.51 19.58
CA ASP A 521 6.41 -7.27 20.76
C ASP A 521 5.45 -7.13 21.95
N GLY A 522 4.34 -6.40 21.78
CA GLY A 522 3.32 -6.24 22.81
C GLY A 522 3.78 -5.44 24.04
N ARG A 523 4.81 -4.58 23.92
CA ARG A 523 5.39 -3.87 25.08
C ARG A 523 4.46 -2.82 25.69
N PHE A 524 3.53 -2.26 24.92
CA PHE A 524 2.59 -1.24 25.42
C PHE A 524 1.21 -1.85 25.69
N GLN A 525 0.66 -1.60 26.87
CA GLN A 525 -0.64 -2.12 27.31
C GLN A 525 -1.80 -1.21 26.92
N THR A 526 -1.54 0.09 26.71
CA THR A 526 -2.59 1.11 26.51
C THR A 526 -2.32 1.98 25.29
N LEU A 527 -3.37 2.58 24.71
CA LEU A 527 -3.21 3.52 23.61
C LEU A 527 -2.50 4.79 24.08
N GLU A 528 -2.67 5.14 25.34
CA GLU A 528 -2.01 6.25 26.02
C GLU A 528 -0.49 6.06 26.02
N GLU A 529 0.00 4.84 26.30
CA GLU A 529 1.43 4.52 26.19
C GLU A 529 1.95 4.61 24.74
N VAL A 530 1.13 4.19 23.77
CA VAL A 530 1.47 4.32 22.34
C VAL A 530 1.55 5.79 21.92
N VAL A 531 0.60 6.62 22.34
CA VAL A 531 0.61 8.06 22.07
C VAL A 531 1.79 8.74 22.75
N ALA A 532 2.10 8.38 24.01
CA ALA A 532 3.28 8.89 24.72
C ALA A 532 4.59 8.52 24.00
N HIS A 533 4.69 7.31 23.46
CA HIS A 533 5.84 6.90 22.64
C HIS A 533 6.05 7.83 21.45
N TYR A 534 5.01 8.10 20.67
CA TYR A 534 5.12 8.99 19.50
C TYR A 534 5.27 10.46 19.88
N ASP A 535 4.73 10.88 21.02
CA ASP A 535 4.89 12.24 21.51
C ASP A 535 6.32 12.53 21.97
N HIS A 536 6.98 11.65 22.74
CA HIS A 536 8.32 11.92 23.31
C HIS A 536 9.23 10.70 23.51
N GLY A 537 8.78 9.47 23.21
CA GLY A 537 9.54 8.23 23.41
C GLY A 537 10.36 7.74 22.21
N VAL A 538 10.21 8.37 21.04
CA VAL A 538 10.86 7.97 19.77
C VAL A 538 12.39 7.98 19.88
N GLN A 539 13.00 6.81 19.71
CA GLN A 539 14.44 6.61 19.60
C GLN A 539 14.93 6.92 18.18
N ARG A 540 15.98 7.74 18.08
CA ARG A 540 16.56 8.19 16.80
C ARG A 540 17.62 7.25 16.25
N ALA A 541 17.20 6.04 15.88
CA ALA A 541 18.03 5.14 15.09
C ALA A 541 18.35 5.74 13.70
N ALA A 542 19.47 5.34 13.09
CA ALA A 542 19.92 5.87 11.80
C ALA A 542 18.91 5.65 10.63
N ASN A 543 18.03 4.67 10.77
CA ASN A 543 17.00 4.31 9.80
C ASN A 543 15.56 4.61 10.28
N LEU A 544 15.40 5.43 11.33
CA LEU A 544 14.10 5.96 11.81
C LEU A 544 13.32 6.58 10.65
N ASP A 545 12.03 6.31 10.49
CA ASP A 545 11.28 6.85 9.35
C ASP A 545 11.44 8.39 9.21
N PRO A 546 11.70 8.92 7.99
CA PRO A 546 11.87 10.36 7.77
C PRO A 546 10.74 11.24 8.32
N ASN A 547 9.50 10.74 8.31
CA ASN A 547 8.35 11.49 8.81
C ASN A 547 8.35 11.60 10.34
N LEU A 548 9.04 10.71 11.07
CA LEU A 548 9.32 10.88 12.50
C LEU A 548 10.61 11.66 12.74
N ALA A 549 11.64 11.40 11.92
CA ALA A 549 12.96 12.02 12.07
C ALA A 549 12.97 13.53 11.78
N LYS A 550 11.96 14.06 11.07
CA LYS A 550 11.79 15.50 10.79
C LYS A 550 11.34 16.31 12.01
N HIS A 551 10.71 15.68 13.00
CA HIS A 551 10.24 16.37 14.21
C HIS A 551 11.39 16.78 15.13
N PRO A 552 11.17 17.68 16.12
CA PRO A 552 12.17 17.97 17.14
C PRO A 552 12.56 16.73 17.96
N LYS A 553 13.78 16.71 18.51
CA LYS A 553 14.21 15.63 19.43
C LYS A 553 13.38 15.57 20.72
N ALA A 554 12.83 16.71 21.14
CA ALA A 554 11.95 16.80 22.30
C ALA A 554 10.56 16.23 22.06
N GLY A 555 10.21 15.89 20.81
CA GLY A 555 8.92 15.33 20.48
C GLY A 555 7.91 16.32 19.90
N LEU A 556 6.64 15.97 19.98
CA LEU A 556 5.49 16.73 19.45
C LEU A 556 4.91 17.72 20.48
N ALA A 557 5.29 17.60 21.75
CA ALA A 557 4.82 18.47 22.85
C ALA A 557 3.28 18.53 22.97
N LEU A 558 2.60 17.40 22.77
CA LEU A 558 1.17 17.28 22.93
C LEU A 558 0.80 17.39 24.42
N ASN A 559 -0.11 18.31 24.75
CA ASN A 559 -0.64 18.39 26.11
C ASN A 559 -1.57 17.21 26.43
N ALA A 560 -1.93 17.04 27.70
CA ALA A 560 -2.74 15.91 28.16
C ALA A 560 -4.12 15.82 27.46
N ASP A 561 -4.75 16.95 27.16
CA ASP A 561 -6.05 16.99 26.48
C ASP A 561 -5.93 16.55 25.02
N ASP A 562 -4.86 16.95 24.33
CA ASP A 562 -4.57 16.55 22.95
C ASP A 562 -4.22 15.06 22.86
N GLN A 563 -3.46 14.52 23.81
CA GLN A 563 -3.20 13.07 23.89
C GLN A 563 -4.50 12.29 24.13
N ALA A 564 -5.35 12.75 25.05
CA ALA A 564 -6.65 12.14 25.30
C ALA A 564 -7.58 12.24 24.08
N ALA A 565 -7.53 13.34 23.34
CA ALA A 565 -8.29 13.54 22.12
C ALA A 565 -7.87 12.55 21.02
N LEU A 566 -6.56 12.34 20.81
CA LEU A 566 -6.05 11.32 19.89
C LEU A 566 -6.56 9.93 20.26
N VAL A 567 -6.46 9.53 21.53
CA VAL A 567 -6.97 8.24 21.99
C VAL A 567 -8.48 8.12 21.77
N ALA A 568 -9.25 9.17 22.06
CA ALA A 568 -10.68 9.19 21.80
C ALA A 568 -11.00 8.99 20.31
N PHE A 569 -10.26 9.64 19.42
CA PHE A 569 -10.38 9.44 17.98
C PHE A 569 -10.04 8.00 17.56
N LEU A 570 -8.92 7.43 18.04
CA LEU A 570 -8.52 6.05 17.72
C LEU A 570 -9.60 5.02 18.10
N LYS A 571 -10.30 5.24 19.21
CA LYS A 571 -11.44 4.40 19.64
C LYS A 571 -12.66 4.50 18.71
N THR A 572 -12.76 5.56 17.90
CA THR A 572 -13.82 5.66 16.88
C THR A 572 -13.62 4.69 15.71
N LEU A 573 -12.42 4.13 15.56
CA LEU A 573 -12.03 3.18 14.51
C LEU A 573 -12.48 1.73 14.82
N THR A 574 -13.12 1.52 15.97
CA THR A 574 -13.62 0.20 16.40
C THR A 574 -14.96 -0.13 15.74
N ASP A 575 -14.98 -1.21 14.96
CA ASP A 575 -16.20 -1.85 14.48
C ASP A 575 -16.67 -2.87 15.54
N ARG A 576 -17.62 -2.46 16.37
CA ARG A 576 -18.15 -3.32 17.44
C ARG A 576 -19.02 -4.46 16.94
N GLU A 577 -19.50 -4.41 15.69
CA GLU A 577 -20.22 -5.52 15.08
C GLU A 577 -19.23 -6.59 14.59
N TYR A 578 -18.06 -6.18 14.09
CA TYR A 578 -16.98 -7.08 13.69
C TYR A 578 -16.46 -7.95 14.84
N ALA A 579 -16.39 -7.38 16.05
CA ALA A 579 -15.92 -8.08 17.25
C ALA A 579 -16.99 -8.98 17.91
N ARG A 580 -18.17 -9.14 17.30
CA ARG A 580 -19.16 -10.11 17.76
C ARG A 580 -18.81 -11.48 17.20
N PRO A 581 -18.90 -12.56 18.00
CA PRO A 581 -18.74 -13.89 17.44
C PRO A 581 -19.76 -14.08 16.31
N PRO A 582 -19.36 -14.69 15.17
CA PRO A 582 -20.31 -15.03 14.13
C PRO A 582 -21.43 -15.85 14.78
N ARG A 583 -22.69 -15.48 14.50
CA ARG A 583 -23.83 -16.26 15.01
C ARG A 583 -23.65 -17.70 14.52
N PRO A 584 -23.73 -18.71 15.42
CA PRO A 584 -23.68 -20.08 14.96
C PRO A 584 -24.79 -20.30 13.94
N ARG A 585 -24.48 -20.97 12.83
CA ARG A 585 -25.55 -21.39 11.92
C ARG A 585 -26.34 -22.52 12.59
N ALA A 586 -27.63 -22.63 12.29
CA ALA A 586 -28.52 -23.60 12.96
C ALA A 586 -28.05 -25.06 12.81
N ASP A 587 -27.25 -25.38 11.79
CA ASP A 587 -26.66 -26.69 11.53
C ASP A 587 -25.43 -27.02 12.37
N GLU A 588 -24.77 -26.03 13.00
CA GLU A 588 -23.60 -26.27 13.87
C GLU A 588 -23.96 -26.96 15.19
N PHE A 589 -25.23 -26.90 15.60
CA PHE A 589 -25.73 -27.64 16.76
C PHE A 589 -26.18 -29.07 16.41
N ALA A 590 -26.40 -29.38 15.13
CA ALA A 590 -26.90 -30.67 14.70
C ALA A 590 -25.82 -31.77 14.65
N ALA A 591 -24.54 -31.40 14.72
CA ALA A 591 -23.40 -32.32 14.61
C ALA A 591 -22.77 -32.71 15.97
N ARG A 592 -23.43 -32.38 17.09
CA ARG A 592 -22.91 -32.66 18.45
C ARG A 592 -23.73 -33.66 19.26
N ASP A 593 -24.74 -34.29 18.65
CA ASP A 593 -25.55 -35.36 19.26
C ASP A 593 -25.32 -36.72 18.61
#